data_AF-A0AA88I011-F1
#
_entry.id   AF-A0AA88I011-F1
#
_cell.length_a   1.000
_cell.length_b   1.000
_cell.length_c   1.000
_cell.angle_alpha   90.00
_cell.angle_beta   90.00
_cell.angle_gamma   90.00
#
_symmetry.space_group_name_H-M   'P 1'
#
loop_
_entity.id
_entity.type
_entity.pdbx_description
1 polymer ?
#
loop_
_entity_poly.entity_id
_entity_poly.type
_entity_poly.pdbx_seq_one_letter_code
_entity_poly.pdbx_strand_id
1 'polypeptide(L)'
;MSDERLPHGWEKRVSRSSGTPYYLNIFTKESQWDLPTKPAAAPEAGGPAQIQCSHILVKHKDSRRPSSWREEKINRTKEEALDLLK
;
A
#
# COMPACT_ATOMS: atom_id res chain seq x y z
N MET A 1 13.04 -7.97 -28.83
CA MET A 1 12.29 -7.38 -27.70
C MET A 1 11.25 -8.40 -27.29
N SER A 2 11.51 -9.14 -26.21
CA SER A 2 10.65 -10.22 -25.75
C SER A 2 9.42 -9.64 -25.06
N ASP A 3 8.39 -9.38 -25.86
CA ASP A 3 7.02 -9.22 -25.41
C ASP A 3 6.48 -10.61 -25.04
N GLU A 4 7.02 -11.15 -23.95
CA GLU A 4 6.58 -12.41 -23.38
C GLU A 4 5.22 -12.13 -22.72
N ARG A 5 4.15 -12.50 -23.45
CA ARG A 5 2.77 -12.26 -23.06
C ARG A 5 2.55 -12.77 -21.64
N LEU A 6 2.45 -11.82 -20.70
CA LEU A 6 2.19 -12.16 -19.32
C LEU A 6 0.80 -12.80 -19.22
N PRO A 7 0.63 -13.78 -18.33
CA PRO A 7 -0.68 -14.33 -18.04
C PRO A 7 -1.63 -13.21 -17.58
N HIS A 8 -2.92 -13.38 -17.87
CA HIS A 8 -3.95 -12.40 -17.55
C HIS A 8 -3.87 -11.95 -16.09
N GLY A 9 -3.88 -10.64 -15.86
CA GLY A 9 -3.82 -10.04 -14.52
C GLY A 9 -2.41 -9.78 -13.99
N TRP A 10 -1.37 -9.96 -14.80
CA TRP A 10 0.00 -9.57 -14.47
C TRP A 10 0.49 -8.40 -15.33
N GLU A 11 1.19 -7.46 -14.70
CA GLU A 11 1.79 -6.30 -15.36
C GLU A 11 3.30 -6.26 -15.08
N LYS A 12 4.12 -6.16 -16.13
CA LYS A 12 5.57 -5.96 -15.99
C LYS A 12 5.85 -4.51 -15.62
N ARG A 13 6.59 -4.28 -14.55
CA ARG A 13 7.06 -2.95 -14.13
C ARG A 13 8.56 -2.97 -13.90
N VAL A 14 9.14 -1.77 -13.79
CA VAL A 14 10.56 -1.59 -13.47
C VAL A 14 10.66 -0.89 -12.13
N SER A 15 11.45 -1.45 -11.23
CA SER A 15 11.71 -0.85 -9.92
C SER A 15 12.39 0.52 -10.10
N ARG A 16 11.86 1.56 -9.43
CA ARG A 16 12.41 2.93 -9.53
C ARG A 16 13.78 3.07 -8.86
N SER A 17 14.10 2.21 -7.89
CA SER A 17 15.35 2.26 -7.14
C SER A 17 16.43 1.37 -7.73
N SER A 18 16.08 0.17 -8.20
CA SER A 18 17.04 -0.82 -8.68
C SER A 18 17.09 -0.97 -10.20
N GLY A 19 16.10 -0.45 -10.94
CA GLY A 19 16.02 -0.62 -12.40
C GLY A 19 15.70 -2.05 -12.86
N THR A 20 15.50 -2.99 -11.93
CA THR A 20 15.19 -4.39 -12.23
C THR A 20 13.70 -4.55 -12.56
N PRO A 21 13.35 -5.35 -13.59
CA PRO A 21 11.95 -5.68 -13.86
C PRO A 21 11.35 -6.53 -12.75
N TYR A 22 10.09 -6.28 -12.43
CA TYR A 22 9.25 -7.10 -11.54
C TYR A 22 7.85 -7.24 -12.12
N TYR A 23 7.10 -8.22 -11.66
CA TYR A 23 5.74 -8.52 -12.11
C TYR A 23 4.75 -8.20 -11.00
N LEU A 24 3.75 -7.38 -11.32
CA LEU A 24 2.72 -6.94 -10.40
C LEU A 24 1.41 -7.67 -10.71
N ASN A 25 0.84 -8.34 -9.71
CA ASN A 25 -0.53 -8.83 -9.77
C ASN A 25 -1.47 -7.62 -9.69
N ILE A 26 -2.22 -7.36 -10.77
CA ILE A 26 -3.08 -6.17 -10.84
C ILE A 26 -4.26 -6.23 -9.85
N PHE A 27 -4.63 -7.44 -9.43
CA PHE A 27 -5.76 -7.68 -8.54
C PHE A 27 -5.38 -7.60 -7.07
N THR A 28 -4.33 -8.30 -6.64
CA THR A 28 -3.89 -8.32 -5.22
C THR A 28 -2.89 -7.22 -4.88
N LYS A 29 -2.31 -6.56 -5.90
CA LYS A 29 -1.19 -5.61 -5.78
C LYS A 29 0.10 -6.22 -5.23
N GLU A 30 0.20 -7.54 -5.21
CA GLU A 30 1.43 -8.24 -4.85
C GLU A 30 2.46 -8.17 -5.99
N SER A 31 3.73 -8.00 -5.63
CA SER A 31 4.85 -7.96 -6.57
C SER A 31 5.73 -9.19 -6.42
N GLN A 32 6.18 -9.74 -7.53
CA GLN A 32 7.15 -10.84 -7.58
C GLN A 32 8.25 -10.58 -8.61
N TRP A 33 9.41 -11.19 -8.41
CA TRP A 33 10.56 -11.05 -9.31
C TRP A 33 10.56 -12.09 -10.44
N ASP A 34 10.04 -13.29 -10.15
CA ASP A 34 9.96 -14.39 -11.11
C ASP A 34 8.81 -14.21 -12.11
N LEU A 35 9.01 -14.69 -13.34
CA LEU A 35 8.02 -14.58 -14.40
C LEU A 35 6.76 -15.41 -14.04
N PRO A 36 5.57 -14.79 -13.95
CA PRO A 36 4.36 -15.53 -13.66
C PRO A 36 4.00 -16.44 -14.83
N THR A 37 3.73 -17.72 -14.54
CA THR A 37 3.29 -18.72 -15.53
C THR A 37 1.78 -18.95 -15.52
N LYS A 38 1.10 -18.53 -14.45
CA LYS A 38 -0.35 -18.68 -14.26
C LYS A 38 -1.04 -17.32 -14.24
N PRO A 39 -2.29 -17.22 -14.75
CA PRO A 39 -3.08 -16.00 -14.63
C PRO A 39 -3.24 -15.64 -13.15
N ALA A 40 -3.23 -14.34 -12.87
CA ALA A 40 -3.50 -13.87 -11.52
C ALA A 40 -4.94 -14.24 -11.16
N ALA A 41 -5.11 -14.90 -10.01
CA ALA A 41 -6.43 -15.14 -9.47
C ALA A 41 -7.06 -13.79 -9.17
N ALA A 42 -8.12 -13.44 -9.90
CA ALA A 42 -8.97 -12.34 -9.49
C ALA A 42 -9.54 -12.70 -8.11
N PRO A 43 -9.48 -11.80 -7.11
CA PRO A 43 -10.17 -12.03 -5.87
C PRO A 43 -11.65 -12.25 -6.18
N GLU A 44 -12.23 -13.25 -5.52
CA GLU A 44 -13.67 -13.48 -5.48
C GLU A 44 -14.36 -12.12 -5.39
N ALA A 45 -15.29 -11.81 -6.31
CA ALA A 45 -16.02 -10.55 -6.34
C ALA A 45 -16.86 -10.42 -5.06
N GLY A 46 -16.26 -9.87 -4.01
CA GLY A 46 -16.86 -9.84 -2.68
C GLY A 46 -15.89 -9.55 -1.54
N GLY A 47 -14.57 -9.77 -1.73
CA GLY A 47 -13.60 -9.58 -0.65
C GLY A 47 -13.95 -10.36 0.63
N PRO A 48 -13.15 -10.24 1.69
CA PRO A 48 -13.55 -10.76 2.98
C PRO A 48 -14.66 -9.88 3.60
N ALA A 49 -15.68 -10.50 4.19
CA ALA A 49 -16.75 -9.79 4.90
C ALA A 49 -16.23 -8.97 6.10
N GLN A 50 -15.07 -9.34 6.66
CA GLN A 50 -14.41 -8.64 7.75
C GLN A 50 -12.89 -8.73 7.61
N ILE A 51 -12.19 -7.66 8.00
CA ILE A 51 -10.74 -7.58 8.05
C ILE A 51 -10.29 -7.08 9.42
N GLN A 52 -9.05 -7.43 9.80
CA GLN A 52 -8.41 -6.92 11.01
C GLN A 52 -7.21 -6.05 10.61
N CYS A 53 -7.11 -4.86 11.19
CA CYS A 53 -5.99 -3.97 11.00
C CYS A 53 -5.59 -3.32 12.32
N SER A 54 -4.29 -3.05 12.45
CA SER A 54 -3.76 -2.14 13.45
C SER A 54 -3.50 -0.79 12.79
N HIS A 55 -3.64 0.30 13.53
CA HIS A 55 -3.25 1.63 13.05
C HIS A 55 -2.40 2.38 14.06
N ILE A 56 -1.63 3.35 13.59
CA ILE A 56 -0.92 4.30 14.42
C ILE A 56 -1.47 5.68 14.06
N LEU A 57 -1.87 6.44 15.07
CA LEU A 57 -2.45 7.77 14.90
C LEU A 57 -1.56 8.83 15.53
N VAL A 58 -1.09 9.77 14.71
CA VAL A 58 -0.49 11.02 15.17
C VAL A 58 -1.44 12.16 14.81
N LYS A 59 -1.98 12.84 15.83
CA LYS A 59 -2.89 13.99 15.65
C LYS A 59 -2.10 15.29 15.49
N HIS A 60 -2.72 16.26 14.85
CA HIS A 60 -2.24 17.65 14.68
C HIS A 60 -3.29 18.66 15.15
N LYS A 61 -2.94 19.95 15.17
CA LYS A 61 -3.78 21.06 15.65
C LYS A 61 -5.14 21.18 14.94
N ASP A 62 -5.19 20.82 13.66
CA ASP A 62 -6.43 20.86 12.84
C ASP A 62 -7.19 19.52 12.85
N SER A 63 -6.75 18.54 13.67
CA SER A 63 -7.55 17.35 13.91
C SER A 63 -8.89 17.75 14.56
N ARG A 64 -10.01 17.14 14.12
CA ARG A 64 -11.37 17.46 14.62
C ARG A 64 -11.47 17.54 16.15
N ARG A 65 -10.70 16.69 16.85
CA ARG A 65 -10.49 16.74 18.30
C ARG A 65 -8.98 16.71 18.57
N PRO A 66 -8.30 17.86 18.72
CA PRO A 66 -6.86 17.95 18.91
C PRO A 66 -6.49 17.67 20.38
N SER A 67 -6.87 16.48 20.84
CA SER A 67 -6.71 15.98 22.21
C SER A 67 -6.69 14.45 22.19
N SER A 68 -5.90 13.82 23.04
CA SER A 68 -5.82 12.37 23.20
C SER A 68 -5.44 12.00 24.65
N TRP A 69 -5.54 10.72 25.00
CA TRP A 69 -5.06 10.24 26.31
C TRP A 69 -3.57 10.51 26.55
N ARG A 70 -2.77 10.67 25.48
CA ARG A 70 -1.34 11.01 25.57
C ARG A 70 -1.08 12.49 25.79
N GLU A 71 -2.02 13.35 25.38
CA GLU A 71 -1.83 14.80 25.36
C GLU A 71 -3.18 15.50 25.25
N GLU A 72 -3.50 16.32 26.26
CA GLU A 72 -4.80 17.00 26.35
C GLU A 72 -5.00 18.04 25.25
N LYS A 73 -3.96 18.79 24.86
CA LYS A 73 -4.03 19.81 23.82
C LYS A 73 -2.89 19.66 22.82
N ILE A 74 -3.24 19.32 21.58
CA ILE A 74 -2.29 19.01 20.52
C ILE A 74 -2.11 20.24 19.62
N ASN A 75 -0.92 20.84 19.64
CA ASN A 75 -0.61 22.05 18.86
C ASN A 75 0.32 21.81 17.66
N ARG A 76 0.85 20.59 17.49
CA ARG A 76 1.74 20.25 16.36
C ARG A 76 1.05 20.47 15.01
N THR A 77 1.83 20.87 14.02
CA THR A 77 1.40 21.03 12.63
C THR A 77 1.18 19.69 11.95
N LYS A 78 0.58 19.73 10.76
CA LYS A 78 0.33 18.52 9.97
C LYS A 78 1.64 17.92 9.47
N GLU A 79 2.61 18.77 9.14
CA GLU A 79 3.94 18.42 8.67
C GLU A 79 4.73 17.70 9.78
N GLU A 80 4.74 18.25 11.00
CA GLU A 80 5.37 17.59 12.16
C GLU A 80 4.69 16.25 12.49
N ALA A 81 3.37 16.16 12.35
CA ALA A 81 2.65 14.90 12.55
C ALA A 81 3.03 13.83 11.52
N LEU A 82 3.31 14.22 10.27
CA LEU A 82 3.79 13.31 9.22
C LEU A 82 5.24 12.89 9.44
N ASP A 83 6.09 13.79 9.94
CA ASP A 83 7.48 13.45 10.26
C ASP A 83 7.60 12.45 11.40
N LEU A 84 6.66 12.48 12.36
CA LEU A 84 6.57 11.49 13.45
C LEU A 84 6.05 10.11 13.00
N LEU A 85 5.53 9.98 11.78
CA LEU A 85 5.06 8.71 11.21
C LEU A 85 6.16 7.95 10.44
N LYS A 86 7.32 8.59 10.23
CA LYS A 86 8.49 7.98 9.60
C LYS A 86 9.23 7.08 10.58
#